data_AF-A0AAD5RDS6-F1
#
_entry.id   AF-A0AAD5RDS6-F1
#
_cell.length_a   1.000
_cell.length_b   1.000
_cell.length_c   1.000
_cell.angle_alpha   90.00
_cell.angle_beta   90.00
_cell.angle_gamma   90.00
#
_symmetry.space_group_name_H-M   'P 1'
#
loop_
_entity.id
_entity.type
_entity.pdbx_description
1 polymer ?
#
loop_
_entity_poly.entity_id
_entity_poly.type
_entity_poly.pdbx_seq_one_letter_code
_entity_poly.pdbx_strand_id
1 'polypeptide(L)'
;MTEPIVKKIAAKHQITPAQVLLRHLTQHGISAIPKSISPDRVIENISIFHFKLSPDEMKELDSVKTRIRLFVFDFAFGHPYFPHDDVDQAQAPRSALRLH
;
A
#
# COMPACT_ATOMS: atom_id res chain seq x y z
N MET A 1 5.48 -5.84 -7.53
CA MET A 1 4.02 -5.62 -7.48
C MET A 1 3.36 -6.53 -8.52
N THR A 2 2.60 -7.52 -8.06
CA THR A 2 2.05 -8.62 -8.87
C THR A 2 0.56 -8.48 -9.17
N GLU A 3 -0.14 -7.50 -8.59
CA GLU A 3 -1.59 -7.33 -8.78
C GLU A 3 -1.94 -7.01 -10.25
N PRO A 4 -2.67 -7.91 -10.96
CA PRO A 4 -2.94 -7.76 -12.40
C PRO A 4 -3.69 -6.48 -12.74
N ILE A 5 -4.61 -6.06 -11.87
CA ILE A 5 -5.46 -4.88 -12.08
C ILE A 5 -4.64 -3.59 -12.08
N VAL A 6 -3.65 -3.49 -11.19
CA VAL A 6 -2.73 -2.36 -11.12
C VAL A 6 -1.89 -2.28 -12.39
N LYS A 7 -1.38 -3.42 -12.88
CA LYS A 7 -0.61 -3.48 -14.13
C LYS A 7 -1.44 -3.09 -15.36
N LYS A 8 -2.68 -3.57 -15.44
CA LYS A 8 -3.63 -3.24 -16.53
C LYS A 8 -3.88 -1.73 -16.58
N ILE A 9 -4.17 -1.10 -15.45
CA ILE A 9 -4.41 0.34 -15.35
C ILE A 9 -3.12 1.12 -15.69
N ALA A 10 -1.98 0.70 -15.14
CA ALA A 10 -0.69 1.32 -15.41
C ALA A 10 -0.37 1.35 -16.92
N ALA A 11 -0.57 0.23 -17.62
CA ALA A 11 -0.38 0.14 -19.05
C ALA A 11 -1.36 1.04 -19.83
N LYS A 12 -2.64 1.08 -19.44
CA LYS A 12 -3.67 1.92 -20.09
C LYS A 12 -3.31 3.41 -20.04
N HIS A 13 -2.78 3.88 -18.91
CA HIS A 13 -2.42 5.27 -18.70
C HIS A 13 -0.95 5.60 -19.05
N GLN A 14 -0.15 4.60 -19.45
CA GLN A 14 1.29 4.73 -19.72
C GLN A 14 2.09 5.30 -18.53
N ILE A 15 1.76 4.83 -17.33
CA ILE A 15 2.37 5.21 -16.06
C ILE A 15 2.89 3.97 -15.33
N THR A 16 3.58 4.15 -14.21
CA THR A 16 4.07 3.02 -13.40
C THR A 16 2.99 2.49 -12.45
N PRO A 17 3.09 1.21 -12.02
CA PRO A 17 2.23 0.67 -10.96
C PRO A 17 2.28 1.46 -9.65
N ALA A 18 3.43 2.07 -9.32
CA ALA A 18 3.56 2.89 -8.12
C ALA A 18 2.71 4.16 -8.23
N GLN A 19 2.73 4.83 -9.39
CA GLN A 19 1.90 6.00 -9.64
C GLN A 19 0.41 5.67 -9.55
N VAL A 20 -0.04 4.52 -10.07
CA VAL A 20 -1.44 4.07 -9.94
C VAL A 20 -1.86 3.97 -8.47
N LEU A 21 -1.06 3.31 -7.63
CA LEU A 21 -1.40 3.10 -6.21
C LEU A 21 -1.36 4.41 -5.40
N LEU A 22 -0.38 5.27 -5.65
CA LEU A 22 -0.32 6.60 -5.02
C LEU A 22 -1.48 7.48 -5.45
N ARG A 23 -1.89 7.41 -6.73
CA ARG A 23 -3.03 8.15 -7.23
C ARG A 23 -4.35 7.64 -6.64
N HIS A 24 -4.49 6.34 -6.47
CA HIS A 24 -5.65 5.73 -5.81
C HIS A 24 -5.85 6.25 -4.39
N LEU A 25 -4.79 6.26 -3.57
CA LEU A 25 -4.85 6.82 -2.21
C LEU A 25 -5.22 8.30 -2.21
N THR A 26 -4.55 9.11 -3.03
CA THR A 26 -4.77 10.56 -3.05
C THR A 26 -6.14 10.95 -3.61
N GLN A 27 -6.72 10.17 -4.53
CA GLN A 27 -8.10 10.37 -5.00
C GLN A 27 -9.15 10.01 -3.95
N HIS A 28 -8.84 9.10 -3.01
CA HIS A 28 -9.64 8.86 -1.82
C HIS A 28 -9.45 9.93 -0.72
N GLY A 29 -8.65 10.97 -0.98
CA GLY A 29 -8.32 12.01 0.00
C GLY A 29 -7.31 11.56 1.06
N ILE A 30 -6.65 10.41 0.85
CA ILE A 30 -5.64 9.87 1.76
C ILE A 30 -4.26 10.39 1.36
N SER A 31 -3.58 11.05 2.28
CA SER A 31 -2.19 11.47 2.07
C SER A 31 -1.26 10.25 2.10
N ALA A 32 -0.44 10.09 1.07
CA ALA A 32 0.51 9.00 0.93
C ALA A 32 1.94 9.47 1.21
N ILE A 33 2.71 8.65 1.94
CA ILE A 33 4.11 8.92 2.32
C ILE A 33 5.07 7.86 1.75
N PRO A 34 5.28 7.79 0.42
CA PRO A 34 6.15 6.80 -0.18
C PRO A 34 7.61 7.02 0.21
N LYS A 35 8.24 6.01 0.81
CA LYS A 35 9.69 6.02 1.08
C LYS A 35 10.46 5.76 -0.22
N SER A 36 11.42 6.62 -0.55
CA SER A 36 12.44 6.36 -1.57
C SER A 36 13.76 7.05 -1.22
N ILE A 37 14.89 6.45 -1.60
CA ILE A 37 16.21 7.10 -1.63
C ILE A 37 16.70 7.35 -3.07
N SER A 38 16.03 6.77 -4.07
CA SER A 38 16.35 6.96 -5.48
C SER A 38 15.72 8.28 -5.95
N PRO A 39 16.52 9.22 -6.49
CA PRO A 39 16.01 10.49 -7.01
C PRO A 39 14.94 10.30 -8.09
N ASP A 40 15.17 9.40 -9.04
CA ASP A 40 14.22 9.10 -10.13
C ASP A 40 12.88 8.61 -9.57
N ARG A 41 12.91 7.76 -8.54
CA ARG A 41 11.69 7.27 -7.88
C ARG A 41 10.99 8.37 -7.07
N VAL A 42 11.73 9.31 -6.48
CA VAL A 42 11.10 10.46 -5.80
C VAL A 42 10.34 11.31 -6.81
N ILE A 43 10.96 11.59 -7.98
CA ILE A 43 10.33 12.33 -9.07
C ILE A 43 9.12 11.57 -9.63
N GLU A 44 9.26 10.26 -9.87
CA GLU A 44 8.17 9.40 -10.34
C GLU A 44 6.98 9.42 -9.36
N ASN A 45 7.25 9.27 -8.06
CA ASN A 45 6.21 9.18 -7.03
C ASN A 45 5.44 10.49 -6.83
N ILE A 46 6.07 11.66 -7.03
CA ILE A 46 5.38 12.95 -6.94
C ILE A 46 4.62 13.30 -8.21
N SER A 47 5.02 12.74 -9.36
CA SER A 47 4.35 12.93 -10.65
C SER A 47 3.09 12.07 -10.75
N ILE A 48 2.10 12.34 -9.91
CA ILE A 48 0.83 11.59 -9.86
C ILE A 48 -0.41 12.45 -10.11
N PHE A 49 -0.24 13.77 -10.20
CA PHE A 49 -1.35 14.72 -10.34
C PHE A 49 -1.69 15.09 -11.78
N HIS A 50 -0.87 14.65 -12.74
CA HIS A 50 -1.08 14.90 -14.18
C HIS A 50 -2.10 13.95 -14.83
N PHE A 51 -2.59 12.94 -14.10
CA PHE A 51 -3.62 12.00 -14.57
C PHE A 51 -4.69 11.76 -13.50
N LYS A 52 -5.77 11.08 -13.88
CA LYS A 52 -6.86 10.71 -12.97
C LYS A 52 -7.36 9.30 -13.29
N LEU A 53 -7.54 8.49 -12.26
CA LEU A 53 -8.23 7.20 -12.36
C LEU A 53 -9.73 7.44 -12.54
N SER A 54 -10.33 6.73 -13.50
CA SER A 54 -11.77 6.81 -13.73
C SER A 54 -12.56 6.24 -12.55
N PRO A 55 -13.87 6.56 -12.41
CA PRO A 55 -14.71 5.96 -11.38
C PRO A 55 -14.71 4.42 -11.42
N ASP A 56 -14.71 3.84 -12.62
CA ASP A 56 -14.64 2.39 -12.81
C ASP A 56 -13.30 1.81 -12.37
N GLU A 57 -12.19 2.49 -12.67
CA GLU A 57 -10.84 2.08 -12.25
C GLU A 57 -10.67 2.16 -10.74
N MET A 58 -11.22 3.19 -10.12
CA MET A 58 -11.28 3.32 -8.65
C MET A 58 -12.06 2.15 -8.05
N LYS A 59 -13.25 1.84 -8.59
CA LYS A 59 -14.08 0.72 -8.14
C LYS A 59 -13.40 -0.64 -8.35
N GLU A 60 -12.71 -0.82 -9.48
CA GLU A 60 -11.89 -1.99 -9.79
C GLU A 60 -10.81 -2.18 -8.71
N LEU A 61 -10.04 -1.13 -8.39
CA LEU A 61 -9.00 -1.17 -7.35
C LEU A 61 -9.56 -1.41 -5.94
N ASP A 62 -10.71 -0.81 -5.62
CA ASP A 62 -11.38 -0.99 -4.33
C ASP A 62 -11.84 -2.44 -4.12
N SER A 63 -12.15 -3.17 -5.20
CA SER A 63 -12.59 -4.57 -5.17
C SER A 63 -11.48 -5.59 -4.86
N VAL A 64 -10.21 -5.17 -4.83
CA VAL A 64 -9.08 -6.05 -4.51
C VAL A 64 -9.22 -6.57 -3.08
N LYS A 65 -9.43 -7.88 -2.95
CA LYS A 65 -9.69 -8.56 -1.67
C LYS A 65 -8.47 -8.69 -0.78
N THR A 66 -7.27 -8.62 -1.34
CA THR A 66 -6.03 -8.72 -0.57
C THR A 66 -5.94 -7.56 0.41
N ARG A 67 -6.15 -7.85 1.69
CA ARG A 67 -6.02 -6.92 2.82
C ARG A 67 -5.07 -7.54 3.83
N ILE A 68 -3.79 -7.19 3.71
CA ILE A 68 -2.73 -7.68 4.59
C ILE A 68 -2.14 -6.48 5.31
N ARG A 69 -2.08 -6.56 6.65
CA ARG A 69 -1.34 -5.61 7.47
C ARG A 69 0.14 -5.98 7.40
N LEU A 70 0.96 -5.14 6.77
CA LEU A 70 2.41 -5.39 6.64
C LEU A 70 3.17 -5.15 7.95
N PHE A 71 2.69 -4.22 8.79
CA PHE A 71 3.30 -3.88 10.07
C PHE A 71 2.31 -4.19 11.20
N VAL A 72 2.50 -5.32 11.85
CA VAL A 72 1.67 -5.77 12.99
C VAL A 72 2.26 -5.38 14.35
N PHE A 73 3.55 -4.98 14.39
CA PHE A 73 4.26 -4.63 15.62
C PHE A 73 4.08 -5.68 16.73
N ASP A 74 4.43 -6.93 16.39
CA ASP A 74 4.22 -8.13 17.23
C ASP A 74 4.90 -8.07 18.60
N PHE A 75 5.98 -7.30 18.76
CA PHE A 75 6.57 -7.03 20.07
C PHE A 75 5.59 -6.36 21.07
N ALA A 76 4.51 -5.75 20.59
CA ALA A 76 3.48 -5.12 21.40
C ALA A 76 2.27 -6.03 21.70
N PHE A 77 2.31 -7.30 21.28
CA PHE A 77 1.25 -8.27 21.60
C PHE A 77 1.09 -8.43 23.11
N GLY A 78 -0.17 -8.51 23.56
CA GLY A 78 -0.55 -8.56 24.98
C GLY A 78 -0.63 -7.20 25.69
N HIS A 79 -0.24 -6.11 25.03
CA HIS A 79 -0.41 -4.76 25.61
C HIS A 79 -1.90 -4.36 25.62
N PRO A 80 -2.42 -3.75 26.70
CA PRO A 80 -3.85 -3.39 26.83
C PRO A 80 -4.33 -2.38 25.77
N TYR A 81 -3.40 -1.68 25.13
CA TYR A 81 -3.69 -0.72 24.05
C TYR A 81 -3.14 -1.17 22.70
N PHE A 82 -2.94 -2.47 22.50
CA PHE A 82 -2.55 -2.98 21.20
C PHE A 82 -3.67 -2.68 20.17
N PRO A 83 -3.39 -1.99 19.06
CA PRO A 83 -4.44 -1.38 18.24
C PRO A 83 -5.02 -2.29 17.14
N HIS A 84 -4.67 -3.58 17.12
CA HIS A 84 -4.98 -4.49 16.01
C HIS A 84 -5.65 -5.78 16.48
N ASP A 85 -6.89 -5.65 16.98
CA ASP A 85 -7.70 -6.79 17.42
C ASP A 85 -8.07 -7.75 16.27
N ASP A 86 -7.92 -7.31 15.02
CA ASP A 86 -8.12 -8.09 13.79
C ASP A 86 -6.99 -9.08 13.49
N VAL A 87 -5.84 -8.94 14.15
CA VAL A 87 -4.66 -9.78 13.92
C VAL A 87 -4.75 -11.05 14.77
N ASP A 88 -4.76 -12.21 14.11
CA ASP A 88 -4.55 -13.49 14.80
C ASP A 88 -3.09 -13.60 15.27
N GLN A 89 -2.87 -13.29 16.55
CA GLN A 89 -1.56 -13.30 17.18
C GLN A 89 -0.93 -14.71 17.24
N ALA A 90 -1.74 -15.78 17.13
CA ALA A 90 -1.23 -17.15 17.08
C ALA A 90 -0.64 -17.51 15.70
N GLN A 91 -1.08 -16.81 14.65
CA GLN A 91 -0.63 -17.01 13.27
C GLN A 91 0.33 -15.92 12.78
N ALA A 92 0.50 -14.84 13.53
CA ALA A 92 1.42 -13.77 13.19
C ALA A 92 2.88 -14.30 13.17
N PRO A 93 3.69 -13.89 12.18
CA PRO A 93 5.10 -14.24 12.16
C PRO A 93 5.75 -13.64 13.41
N ARG A 94 6.10 -14.47 14.40
CA ARG A 94 6.89 -14.05 15.55
C ARG A 94 8.24 -13.61 15.01
N SER A 95 8.45 -12.31 14.91
CA SER A 95 9.78 -11.77 14.73
C SER A 95 10.57 -12.20 15.97
N ALA A 96 11.35 -13.27 15.79
CA ALA A 96 12.32 -13.68 16.78
C ALA A 96 13.34 -12.55 16.86
N LEU A 97 13.11 -11.60 17.76
CA LEU A 97 14.13 -10.74 18.32
C LEU A 97 15.11 -11.64 19.08
N ARG A 98 15.98 -12.35 18.34
CA ARG A 98 17.32 -12.64 18.83
C ARG A 98 18.10 -11.33 18.70
N LEU A 99 17.96 -10.50 19.73
CA LEU A 99 19.00 -9.53 20.06
C LEU A 99 20.24 -10.34 20.46
N HIS A 100 21.20 -10.44 19.55
CA HIS A 100 22.60 -10.74 19.86
C HIS A 100 23.38 -9.43 19.80
#